data_AF-A0A966KGP1-F1
#
_entry.id   AF-A0A966KGP1-F1
#
_cell.length_a   1.000
_cell.length_b   1.000
_cell.length_c   1.000
_cell.angle_alpha   90.00
_cell.angle_beta   90.00
_cell.angle_gamma   90.00
#
_symmetry.space_group_name_H-M   'P 1'
#
loop_
_entity.id
_entity.type
_entity.pdbx_description
1 polymer ?
#
loop_
_entity_poly.entity_id
_entity_poly.type
_entity_poly.pdbx_seq_one_letter_code
_entity_poly.pdbx_strand_id
1 'polypeptide(L)' 'TDQCVSSTVRSLADESFGVLVVHDACAAATMKLHEKELEIINMIYCHVVSCGDLEHFLE' A
#
# COMPACT_ATOMS: atom_id res chain seq x y z
N THR A 1 -3.79 -1.59 7.93
CA THR A 1 -3.76 -1.19 6.52
C THR A 1 -4.78 -0.10 6.29
N ASP A 2 -6.02 -0.31 6.72
CA ASP A 2 -7.18 0.59 6.68
C ASP A 2 -7.08 1.90 7.48
N GLN A 3 -6.02 2.08 8.28
CA GLN A 3 -5.81 3.29 9.09
C GLN A 3 -4.54 4.04 8.64
N CYS A 4 -3.50 4.08 9.49
CA CYS A 4 -2.33 4.93 9.27
C CYS A 4 -1.59 4.65 7.95
N VAL A 5 -1.57 3.39 7.49
CA VAL A 5 -0.96 3.01 6.20
C VAL A 5 -1.72 3.68 5.04
N SER A 6 -3.03 3.47 4.94
CA SER A 6 -3.86 4.11 3.91
C SER A 6 -3.82 5.64 3.96
N SER A 7 -3.90 6.22 5.16
CA SER A 7 -3.81 7.67 5.32
C SER A 7 -2.48 8.22 4.81
N THR A 8 -1.36 7.57 5.13
CA THR A 8 -0.03 8.00 4.69
C THR A 8 0.12 7.85 3.18
N VAL A 9 -0.35 6.73 2.61
CA VAL A 9 -0.32 6.47 1.16
C VAL A 9 -1.06 7.57 0.40
N ARG A 10 -2.26 7.95 0.85
CA ARG A 10 -3.04 9.02 0.22
C ARG A 10 -2.31 10.36 0.29
N SER A 11 -1.78 10.74 1.45
CA SER A 11 -1.02 11.98 1.58
C SER A 11 0.24 12.01 0.69
N LEU A 12 0.97 10.90 0.58
CA LEU A 12 2.13 10.83 -0.31
C LEU A 12 1.73 10.92 -1.80
N ALA A 13 0.62 10.28 -2.18
CA ALA A 13 0.10 10.36 -3.54
C ALA A 13 -0.38 11.78 -3.89
N ASP A 14 -1.05 12.48 -2.95
CA ASP A 14 -1.46 13.87 -3.11
C ASP A 14 -0.24 14.80 -3.32
N GLU A 15 0.88 14.50 -2.66
CA GLU A 15 2.17 15.18 -2.85
C GLU A 15 2.96 14.67 -4.09
N SER A 16 2.30 13.92 -4.99
CA SER A 16 2.84 13.42 -6.26
C SER A 16 4.02 12.44 -6.14
N PHE A 17 4.19 11.76 -5.01
CA PHE A 17 5.17 10.68 -4.89
C PHE A 17 4.69 9.40 -5.60
N GLY A 18 5.62 8.65 -6.17
CA GLY A 18 5.38 7.26 -6.55
C GLY A 18 5.38 6.38 -5.30
N VAL A 19 4.23 5.83 -4.93
CA VAL A 19 4.05 5.06 -3.69
C VAL A 19 3.95 3.57 -3.97
N LEU A 20 4.78 2.78 -3.28
CA LEU A 20 4.67 1.32 -3.21
C LEU A 20 4.15 0.92 -1.82
N VAL A 21 3.16 0.02 -1.77
CA VAL A 21 2.68 -0.59 -0.54
C VAL A 21 3.07 -2.07 -0.54
N VAL A 22 3.91 -2.44 0.41
CA VAL A 22 4.35 -3.83 0.63
C VAL A 22 3.29 -4.54 1.46
N HIS A 23 2.37 -5.27 0.82
CA HIS A 23 1.16 -5.74 1.49
C HIS A 23 1.43 -6.78 2.57
N ASP A 24 2.40 -7.67 2.35
CA ASP A 24 2.83 -8.72 3.28
C ASP A 24 3.69 -8.20 4.44
N ALA A 25 3.99 -6.89 4.45
CA ALA A 25 4.55 -6.17 5.58
C ALA A 25 3.51 -5.30 6.33
N CYS A 26 2.23 -5.38 5.95
CA CYS A 26 1.14 -4.60 6.53
C CYS A 26 0.10 -5.50 7.20
N ALA A 27 -0.63 -4.97 8.18
CA ALA A 27 -1.72 -5.69 8.85
C ALA A 27 -2.88 -4.75 9.19
N ALA A 28 -4.09 -5.30 9.28
CA ALA A 28 -5.29 -4.64 9.81
C ALA A 28 -5.92 -5.50 10.90
N ALA A 29 -6.99 -5.01 11.54
CA ALA A 29 -7.68 -5.76 12.59
C ALA A 29 -8.27 -7.11 12.11
N THR A 30 -8.60 -7.21 10.81
CA THR A 30 -9.03 -8.48 10.18
C THR A 30 -8.46 -8.57 8.77
N MET A 31 -8.32 -9.78 8.23
CA MET A 31 -7.90 -9.99 6.83
C MET A 31 -8.88 -9.35 5.84
N LYS A 32 -10.19 -9.43 6.12
CA LYS A 32 -11.20 -8.78 5.30
C LYS A 32 -11.00 -7.27 5.20
N LEU A 33 -10.68 -6.58 6.30
CA LEU A 33 -10.37 -5.15 6.28
C LEU A 33 -9.04 -4.86 5.57
N HIS A 34 -8.03 -5.70 5.80
CA HIS A 34 -6.72 -5.59 5.15
C HIS A 34 -6.86 -5.67 3.62
N GLU A 35 -7.47 -6.74 3.12
CA GLU A 35 -7.69 -6.98 1.68
C GLU A 35 -8.57 -5.89 1.07
N LYS A 36 -9.63 -5.48 1.77
CA LYS A 36 -10.54 -4.48 1.24
C LYS A 36 -9.87 -3.12 1.06
N GLU A 37 -9.02 -2.71 2.01
CA GLU A 37 -8.28 -1.47 1.85
C GLU A 37 -7.28 -1.55 0.70
N LEU A 38 -6.54 -2.65 0.57
CA LEU A 38 -5.59 -2.84 -0.53
C LEU A 38 -6.28 -2.75 -1.89
N GLU A 39 -7.45 -3.38 -2.04
CA GLU A 39 -8.28 -3.28 -3.26
C GLU A 39 -8.67 -1.83 -3.57
N ILE A 40 -8.99 -1.03 -2.55
CA ILE A 40 -9.42 0.37 -2.70
C ILE A 40 -8.26 1.28 -3.12
N ILE A 41 -7.06 1.12 -2.55
CA ILE A 41 -5.95 2.06 -2.77
C ILE A 41 -5.04 1.68 -3.95
N ASN A 42 -5.06 0.42 -4.38
CA ASN A 42 -4.22 -0.07 -5.47
C ASN A 42 -4.62 0.54 -6.82
N MET A 43 -3.64 0.95 -7.62
CA MET A 43 -3.82 1.60 -8.93
C MET A 43 -4.55 2.96 -8.88
N ILE A 44 -4.89 3.46 -7.68
CA ILE A 44 -5.47 4.79 -7.48
C ILE A 44 -4.47 5.70 -6.75
N TYR A 45 -3.90 5.23 -5.64
CA TYR A 45 -2.95 5.99 -4.82
C TYR A 45 -1.56 5.35 -4.75
N CYS A 46 -1.44 4.05 -5.03
CA CYS A 46 -0.18 3.33 -4.94
C CYS A 46 -0.19 2.08 -5.82
N HIS A 47 0.96 1.44 -5.96
CA HIS A 47 1.05 0.05 -6.40
C HIS A 47 1.24 -0.87 -5.20
N VAL A 48 0.40 -1.89 -5.12
CA VAL A 48 0.52 -2.93 -4.10
C VAL A 48 1.45 -4.03 -4.60
N VAL A 49 2.48 -4.34 -3.81
CA VAL A 49 3.54 -5.31 -4.13
C VAL A 49 3.82 -6.23 -2.94
N SER A 50 4.44 -7.38 -3.19
CA SER A 50 4.99 -8.23 -2.14
C SER A 50 6.41 -7.80 -1.76
N CYS A 51 6.89 -8.22 -0.60
CA CYS A 51 8.27 -7.95 -0.17
C CYS A 51 9.29 -8.55 -1.16
N GLY A 52 8.95 -9.68 -1.79
CA GLY A 52 9.78 -10.32 -2.81
C GLY A 52 9.92 -9.50 -4.10
N ASP A 53 8.98 -8.60 -4.39
CA ASP A 53 9.04 -7.78 -5.60
C ASP A 53 10.01 -6.58 -5.44
N LEU A 54 10.37 -6.20 -4.21
CA LEU A 54 11.14 -4.98 -3.91
C LEU A 54 12.51 -4.93 -4.59
N GLU A 55 13.13 -6.08 -4.83
CA GLU A 55 14.42 -6.16 -5.54
C GLU A 55 14.35 -5.52 -6.94
N HIS A 56 13.20 -5.55 -7.61
CA HIS A 56 12.99 -4.98 -8.93
C HIS A 56 12.87 -3.44 -8.93
N PHE A 57 12.85 -2.80 -7.75
CA PHE A 57 12.64 -1.36 -7.60
C PHE A 57 13.82 -0.61 -6.97
N LEU A 58 14.87 -1.32 -6.52
CA LEU A 58 16.00 -0.75 -5.79
C LEU A 58 17.29 -0.60 -6.63
N GLU A 59 17.20 -0.71 -7.95
CA GLU A 59 18.28 -0.47 -8.92
C GLU A 59 18.24 0.94 -9.52
#